data_AF-A0A1H1SHG1-F1
#
_entry.id   AF-A0A1H1SHG1-F1
#
_cell.length_a   1.000
_cell.length_b   1.000
_cell.length_c   1.000
_cell.angle_alpha   90.00
_cell.angle_beta   90.00
_cell.angle_gamma   90.00
#
_symmetry.space_group_name_H-M   'P 1'
#
loop_
_entity.id
_entity.type
_entity.pdbx_description
1 polymer ?
#
loop_
_entity_poly.entity_id
_entity_poly.type
_entity_poly.pdbx_seq_one_letter_code
_entity_poly.pdbx_strand_id
1 'polypeptide(L)'
;MALIAPRVTAGLPADDAGTLARALRDSNDITVFVDGTVHRLPAQARDAVVDLLARLSRGEAVTVSSVEEMLTTSRAAELAGISHTYLRNMTDRGEIPVEYRGTHRRIRQSAILAWLETQRRKEREAAADGGTHAAGTNDAGSDGVVAGSAVTESAGGSGAADGGAGLR
;
A
#
# COMPACT_ATOMS: atom_id res chain seq x y z
N MET A 1 -14.22 -13.31 -24.78
CA MET A 1 -14.63 -12.04 -24.16
C MET A 1 -13.51 -11.05 -24.33
N ALA A 2 -13.79 -9.90 -24.96
CA ALA A 2 -12.79 -8.87 -25.21
C ALA A 2 -12.47 -8.18 -23.87
N LEU A 3 -11.21 -8.31 -23.43
CA LEU A 3 -10.68 -7.55 -22.31
C LEU A 3 -10.56 -6.09 -22.78
N ILE A 4 -11.15 -5.15 -22.04
CA ILE A 4 -10.84 -3.74 -22.27
C ILE A 4 -9.41 -3.55 -21.77
N ALA A 5 -8.50 -3.25 -22.70
CA ALA A 5 -7.10 -3.04 -22.37
C ALA A 5 -6.97 -1.93 -21.31
N PRO A 6 -6.07 -2.08 -20.32
CA PRO A 6 -5.77 -1.04 -19.36
C PRO A 6 -5.48 0.28 -20.09
N ARG A 7 -6.15 1.36 -19.69
CA ARG A 7 -5.90 2.69 -20.22
C ARG A 7 -5.03 3.45 -19.23
N VAL A 8 -3.89 3.92 -19.69
CA VAL A 8 -2.98 4.77 -18.92
C VAL A 8 -3.23 6.22 -19.31
N THR A 9 -3.44 7.07 -18.32
CA THR A 9 -3.61 8.52 -18.50
C THR A 9 -2.50 9.23 -17.74
N ALA A 10 -1.78 10.11 -18.43
CA ALA A 10 -0.78 10.95 -17.80
C ALA A 10 -1.44 11.93 -16.81
N GLY A 11 -0.64 12.43 -15.86
CA GLY A 11 -1.09 13.47 -14.95
C GLY A 11 -1.54 14.72 -15.70
N LEU A 12 -2.46 15.48 -15.09
CA LEU A 12 -2.92 16.74 -15.67
C LEU A 12 -1.81 17.80 -15.65
N PRO A 13 -1.78 18.72 -16.63
CA PRO A 13 -0.96 19.93 -16.57
C PRO A 13 -1.25 20.72 -15.29
N ALA A 14 -0.25 21.46 -14.78
CA ALA A 14 -0.33 22.13 -13.47
C ALA A 14 -1.55 23.07 -13.33
N ASP A 15 -1.90 23.80 -14.39
CA ASP A 15 -3.03 24.73 -14.38
C ASP A 15 -4.38 24.01 -14.26
N ASP A 16 -4.55 22.93 -15.02
CA ASP A 16 -5.76 22.09 -15.00
C ASP A 16 -5.86 21.31 -13.67
N ALA A 17 -4.73 20.80 -13.20
CA ALA A 17 -4.62 20.08 -11.93
C ALA A 17 -5.01 20.96 -10.74
N GLY A 18 -4.55 22.21 -10.71
CA GLY A 18 -4.90 23.18 -9.67
C GLY A 18 -6.39 23.55 -9.68
N THR A 19 -6.96 23.74 -10.88
CA THR A 19 -8.40 24.03 -11.05
C THR A 19 -9.25 22.86 -10.55
N LEU A 20 -8.90 21.64 -10.96
CA LEU A 20 -9.60 20.43 -10.55
C LEU A 20 -9.49 20.18 -9.04
N ALA A 21 -8.29 20.34 -8.47
CA ALA A 21 -8.07 20.15 -7.04
C ALA A 21 -8.90 21.12 -6.19
N ARG A 22 -9.09 22.37 -6.66
CA ARG A 22 -9.95 23.34 -5.99
C ARG A 22 -11.42 22.96 -6.07
N ALA A 23 -11.90 22.59 -7.26
CA ALA A 23 -13.29 22.16 -7.46
C ALA A 23 -13.67 20.96 -6.57
N LEU A 24 -12.78 19.97 -6.46
CA LEU A 24 -13.00 18.78 -5.61
C LEU A 24 -12.95 19.07 -4.10
N ARG A 25 -12.29 20.15 -3.66
CA ARG A 25 -12.34 20.57 -2.25
C ARG A 25 -13.68 21.19 -1.88
N ASP A 26 -14.28 21.91 -2.82
CA ASP A 26 -15.52 22.65 -2.59
C ASP A 26 -16.75 21.74 -2.69
N SER A 27 -16.73 20.73 -3.57
CA SER A 27 -17.83 19.76 -3.71
C SER A 27 -17.37 18.43 -4.32
N ASN A 28 -17.96 17.34 -3.85
CA ASN A 28 -17.80 15.99 -4.43
C ASN A 28 -19.01 15.57 -5.30
N ASP A 29 -19.95 16.48 -5.59
CA ASP A 29 -21.10 16.19 -6.46
C ASP A 29 -20.66 16.23 -7.94
N ILE A 30 -20.28 15.06 -8.46
CA ILE A 30 -19.84 14.89 -9.84
C ILE A 30 -21.02 14.49 -10.72
N THR A 31 -21.15 15.19 -11.84
CA THR A 31 -22.11 14.88 -12.89
C THR A 31 -21.38 14.66 -14.19
N VAL A 32 -21.79 13.65 -14.97
CA VAL A 32 -21.16 13.32 -16.25
C VAL A 32 -22.11 13.73 -17.38
N PHE A 33 -21.58 14.39 -18.40
CA PHE A 33 -22.33 14.73 -19.60
C PHE A 33 -21.98 13.76 -20.72
N VAL A 34 -22.96 13.02 -21.23
CA VAL A 34 -22.79 12.03 -22.31
C VAL A 34 -23.92 12.22 -23.32
N ASP A 35 -23.59 12.34 -24.61
CA ASP A 35 -24.55 12.44 -25.71
C ASP A 35 -25.67 13.47 -25.49
N GLY A 36 -25.35 14.64 -24.94
CA GLY A 36 -26.34 15.69 -24.68
C GLY A 36 -27.08 15.58 -23.35
N THR A 37 -26.85 14.51 -22.58
CA THR A 37 -27.58 14.21 -21.34
C THR A 37 -26.69 14.31 -20.11
N VAL A 38 -27.22 14.94 -19.07
CA VAL A 38 -26.57 15.06 -17.76
C VAL A 38 -26.94 13.84 -16.91
N HIS A 39 -25.94 13.07 -16.50
CA HIS A 39 -26.12 11.86 -15.69
C HIS A 39 -25.51 12.04 -14.31
N ARG A 40 -26.34 11.82 -13.28
CA ARG A 40 -25.85 11.73 -11.89
C ARG A 40 -25.29 10.34 -11.62
N LEU A 41 -24.09 10.28 -11.05
CA LEU A 41 -23.45 9.02 -10.73
C LEU A 41 -24.02 8.41 -9.43
N PRO A 42 -24.29 7.09 -9.39
CA PRO A 42 -24.49 6.37 -8.15
C PRO A 42 -23.28 6.54 -7.21
N ALA A 43 -23.49 6.42 -5.90
CA ALA A 43 -22.44 6.69 -4.90
C ALA A 43 -21.12 5.96 -5.18
N GLN A 44 -21.17 4.65 -5.44
CA GLN A 44 -19.98 3.85 -5.73
C GLN A 44 -19.21 4.34 -6.96
N ALA A 45 -19.92 4.68 -8.04
CA ALA A 45 -19.30 5.17 -9.27
C ALA A 45 -18.73 6.58 -9.08
N ARG A 46 -19.45 7.44 -8.35
CA ARG A 46 -18.99 8.78 -7.99
C ARG A 46 -17.70 8.71 -7.18
N ASP A 47 -17.64 7.88 -6.15
CA ASP A 47 -16.47 7.80 -5.27
C ASP A 47 -15.23 7.30 -6.03
N ALA A 48 -15.41 6.34 -6.96
CA ALA A 48 -14.34 5.90 -7.85
C ALA A 48 -13.85 7.01 -8.81
N VAL A 49 -14.76 7.81 -9.36
CA VAL A 49 -14.40 8.95 -10.22
C VAL A 49 -13.72 10.06 -9.42
N VAL A 50 -14.19 10.36 -8.20
CA VAL A 50 -13.53 11.33 -7.30
C VAL A 50 -12.09 10.90 -7.02
N ASP A 51 -11.84 9.63 -6.67
CA ASP A 51 -10.49 9.12 -6.43
C ASP A 51 -9.60 9.24 -7.67
N LEU A 52 -10.12 8.87 -8.85
CA LEU A 52 -9.42 9.02 -10.13
C LEU A 52 -9.03 10.49 -10.37
N LEU A 53 -9.99 11.41 -10.27
CA LEU A 53 -9.76 12.83 -10.51
C LEU A 53 -8.82 13.46 -9.48
N ALA A 54 -8.89 13.05 -8.21
CA ALA A 54 -8.00 13.52 -7.17
C ALA A 54 -6.53 13.11 -7.40
N ARG A 55 -6.28 11.93 -7.97
CA ARG A 55 -4.93 11.50 -8.38
C ARG A 55 -4.43 12.33 -9.56
N LEU A 56 -5.27 12.50 -10.57
CA LEU A 56 -4.93 13.32 -11.74
C LEU A 56 -4.67 14.79 -11.36
N SER A 57 -5.41 15.34 -10.39
CA SER A 57 -5.21 16.70 -9.89
C SER A 57 -3.92 16.89 -9.09
N ARG A 58 -3.23 15.80 -8.71
CA ARG A 58 -1.87 15.85 -8.13
C ARG A 58 -0.78 15.66 -9.18
N GLY A 59 -1.15 15.56 -10.47
CA GLY A 59 -0.22 15.27 -11.55
C GLY A 59 0.23 13.81 -11.60
N GLU A 60 -0.45 12.91 -10.88
CA GLU A 60 -0.12 11.48 -10.89
C GLU A 60 -0.63 10.83 -12.18
N ALA A 61 0.18 9.96 -12.79
CA ALA A 61 -0.29 9.08 -13.85
C ALA A 61 -1.21 8.00 -13.27
N VAL A 62 -2.34 7.74 -13.91
CA VAL A 62 -3.33 6.76 -13.44
C VAL A 62 -3.60 5.71 -14.52
N THR A 63 -3.74 4.45 -14.08
CA THR A 63 -4.13 3.32 -14.93
C THR A 63 -5.51 2.83 -14.52
N VAL A 64 -6.44 2.76 -15.47
CA VAL A 64 -7.80 2.21 -15.26
C VAL A 64 -7.94 0.88 -16.00
N SER A 65 -8.35 -0.17 -15.29
CA SER A 65 -8.59 -1.50 -15.83
C SER A 65 -9.82 -2.14 -15.20
N SER A 66 -10.51 -3.02 -15.94
CA SER A 66 -11.57 -3.85 -15.36
C SER A 66 -10.99 -4.86 -14.37
N VAL A 67 -11.75 -5.14 -13.31
CA VAL A 67 -11.47 -6.26 -12.41
C VAL A 67 -11.63 -7.56 -13.22
N GLU A 68 -10.53 -8.27 -13.45
CA GLU A 68 -10.53 -9.54 -14.18
C GLU A 68 -11.07 -10.64 -13.26
N GLU A 69 -12.30 -11.09 -13.48
CA GLU A 69 -12.88 -12.19 -12.68
C GLU A 69 -12.03 -13.48 -12.76
N MET A 70 -11.38 -13.69 -13.92
CA MET A 70 -10.49 -14.81 -14.22
C MET A 70 -9.15 -14.31 -14.77
N LEU A 71 -8.10 -14.41 -13.96
CA LEU A 71 -6.74 -14.01 -14.28
C LEU A 71 -6.00 -15.10 -15.07
N THR A 72 -5.09 -14.67 -15.94
CA THR A 72 -4.03 -15.55 -16.43
C THR A 72 -3.02 -15.84 -15.31
N THR A 73 -2.23 -16.92 -15.45
CA THR A 73 -1.13 -17.21 -14.50
C THR A 73 -0.16 -16.04 -14.37
N SER A 74 0.13 -15.34 -15.48
CA SER A 74 1.03 -14.18 -15.43
C SER A 74 0.44 -13.05 -14.60
N ARG A 75 -0.81 -12.66 -14.92
CA ARG A 75 -1.48 -11.57 -14.22
C ARG A 75 -1.74 -11.87 -12.74
N ALA A 76 -2.06 -13.12 -12.42
CA ALA A 76 -2.23 -13.57 -11.04
C ALA A 76 -0.92 -13.49 -10.24
N ALA A 77 0.23 -13.75 -10.85
CA ALA A 77 1.52 -13.68 -10.18
C ALA A 77 1.94 -12.24 -9.93
N GLU A 78 1.73 -11.36 -10.93
CA GLU A 78 1.91 -9.92 -10.78
C GLU A 78 1.05 -9.36 -9.65
N LEU A 79 -0.24 -9.75 -9.60
CA LEU A 79 -1.15 -9.32 -8.54
C LEU A 79 -0.74 -9.82 -7.15
N ALA A 80 -0.22 -11.05 -7.07
CA ALA A 80 0.26 -11.63 -5.83
C ALA A 80 1.66 -11.15 -5.41
N GLY A 81 2.39 -10.44 -6.28
CA GLY A 81 3.76 -10.00 -6.01
C GLY A 81 4.78 -11.15 -5.93
N ILE A 82 4.51 -12.29 -6.57
CA ILE A 82 5.36 -13.50 -6.54
C ILE A 82 5.84 -13.89 -7.94
N SER A 83 6.82 -14.79 -8.02
CA SER A 83 7.29 -15.29 -9.31
C SER A 83 6.25 -16.17 -10.01
N HIS A 84 6.21 -16.12 -11.34
CA HIS A 84 5.34 -16.95 -12.18
C HIS A 84 5.49 -18.45 -11.90
N THR A 85 6.75 -18.91 -11.73
CA THR A 85 7.07 -20.31 -11.43
C THR A 85 6.53 -20.72 -10.06
N TYR A 86 6.63 -19.83 -9.07
CA TYR A 86 6.11 -20.11 -7.73
C TYR A 86 4.59 -20.23 -7.74
N LEU A 87 3.88 -19.28 -8.39
CA LEU A 87 2.43 -19.36 -8.54
C LEU A 87 2.01 -20.65 -9.27
N ARG A 88 2.73 -21.03 -10.34
CA ARG A 88 2.45 -22.27 -11.07
C ARG A 88 2.53 -23.49 -10.16
N ASN A 89 3.62 -23.62 -9.40
CA ASN A 89 3.80 -24.73 -8.46
C ASN A 89 2.68 -24.77 -7.40
N MET A 90 2.24 -23.62 -6.91
CA MET A 90 1.11 -23.55 -5.95
C MET A 90 -0.20 -24.02 -6.57
N THR A 91 -0.48 -23.64 -7.81
CA THR A 91 -1.67 -24.13 -8.53
C THR A 91 -1.58 -25.62 -8.84
N ASP A 92 -0.37 -26.15 -9.10
CA ASP A 92 -0.14 -27.59 -9.28
C ASP A 92 -0.36 -28.38 -7.99
N ARG A 93 0.00 -27.79 -6.84
CA ARG A 93 -0.27 -28.36 -5.50
C ARG A 93 -1.72 -28.21 -5.05
N GLY A 94 -2.56 -27.48 -5.80
CA GLY A 94 -3.96 -27.23 -5.46
C GLY A 94 -4.17 -26.20 -4.34
N GLU A 95 -3.14 -25.44 -3.95
CA GLU A 95 -3.25 -24.41 -2.90
C GLU A 95 -4.08 -23.22 -3.35
N ILE A 96 -4.07 -22.92 -4.65
CA ILE A 96 -4.91 -21.90 -5.27
C ILE A 96 -5.79 -22.60 -6.30
N PRO A 97 -7.13 -22.47 -6.22
CA PRO A 97 -8.03 -23.09 -7.17
C PRO A 97 -7.78 -22.56 -8.58
N VAL A 98 -7.57 -23.48 -9.51
CA VAL A 98 -7.35 -23.20 -10.93
C VAL A 98 -8.49 -23.79 -11.75
N GLU A 99 -9.05 -22.98 -12.64
CA GLU A 99 -9.98 -23.44 -13.66
C GLU A 99 -9.26 -23.53 -15.00
N TYR A 100 -9.66 -24.49 -15.83
CA TYR A 100 -9.14 -24.63 -17.18
C TYR A 100 -10.18 -24.15 -18.18
N ARG A 101 -9.78 -23.23 -19.07
CA ARG A 101 -10.59 -22.80 -20.22
C ARG A 101 -9.87 -23.29 -21.47
N GLY A 102 -10.29 -24.47 -21.95
CA GLY A 102 -9.53 -25.25 -22.92
C GLY A 102 -8.21 -25.73 -22.29
N THR A 103 -7.10 -25.47 -22.97
CA THR A 103 -5.74 -25.87 -22.51
C THR A 103 -5.11 -24.89 -21.53
N HIS A 104 -5.70 -23.70 -21.33
CA HIS A 104 -5.08 -22.64 -20.54
C HIS A 104 -5.65 -22.56 -19.12
N ARG A 105 -4.75 -22.35 -18.15
CA ARG A 105 -5.08 -22.06 -16.74
C ARG A 105 -5.70 -20.67 -16.59
N ARG A 106 -6.71 -20.60 -15.75
CA ARG A 106 -7.41 -19.38 -15.34
C ARG A 106 -7.62 -19.42 -13.84
N ILE A 107 -7.27 -18.34 -13.17
CA ILE A 107 -7.28 -18.27 -11.70
C ILE A 107 -8.25 -17.16 -11.30
N ARG A 108 -9.19 -17.44 -10.38
CA ARG A 108 -10.08 -16.38 -9.91
C ARG A 108 -9.30 -15.32 -9.15
N GLN A 109 -9.58 -14.05 -9.43
CA GLN A 109 -8.96 -12.96 -8.68
C GLN A 109 -9.28 -13.04 -7.18
N SER A 110 -10.49 -13.45 -6.82
CA SER A 110 -10.89 -13.65 -5.41
C SER A 110 -10.03 -14.70 -4.70
N ALA A 111 -9.59 -15.75 -5.40
CA ALA A 111 -8.71 -16.77 -4.83
C ALA A 111 -7.32 -16.22 -4.50
N ILE A 112 -6.78 -15.35 -5.37
CA ILE A 112 -5.50 -14.67 -5.12
C ILE A 112 -5.61 -13.71 -3.93
N LEU A 113 -6.68 -12.93 -3.87
CA LEU A 113 -6.90 -11.99 -2.77
C LEU A 113 -7.08 -12.71 -1.42
N ALA A 114 -7.82 -13.82 -1.39
CA ALA A 114 -7.99 -14.64 -0.18
C ALA A 114 -6.67 -15.26 0.28
N TRP A 115 -5.82 -15.69 -0.67
CA TRP A 115 -4.49 -16.19 -0.35
C TRP A 115 -3.60 -15.09 0.26
N LEU A 116 -3.57 -13.90 -0.35
CA LEU A 116 -2.80 -12.75 0.17
C LEU A 116 -3.23 -12.39 1.59
N GLU A 117 -4.54 -12.39 1.86
CA GLU A 117 -5.03 -12.11 3.21
C GLU A 117 -4.60 -13.16 4.23
N THR A 118 -4.58 -14.43 3.83
CA THR A 118 -4.07 -15.51 4.67
C THR A 118 -2.58 -15.34 4.96
N GLN A 119 -1.77 -14.90 4.00
CA GLN A 119 -0.35 -14.63 4.23
C GLN A 119 -0.14 -13.48 5.20
N ARG A 120 -0.83 -12.35 4.99
CA ARG A 120 -0.76 -11.19 5.90
C ARG A 120 -1.15 -11.56 7.33
N ARG A 121 -2.16 -12.42 7.50
CA ARG A 121 -2.54 -12.92 8.82
C ARG A 121 -1.42 -13.75 9.45
N LYS A 122 -0.82 -14.68 8.71
CA LYS A 122 0.32 -15.49 9.20
C LYS A 122 1.52 -14.63 9.58
N GLU A 123 1.83 -13.61 8.81
CA GLU A 123 2.91 -12.65 9.12
C GLU A 123 2.64 -11.88 10.41
N ARG A 124 1.39 -11.43 10.62
CA ARG A 124 0.97 -10.76 11.86
C ARG A 124 1.05 -11.69 13.07
N GLU A 125 0.60 -12.94 12.92
CA GLU A 125 0.66 -13.96 13.98
C GLU A 125 2.10 -14.30 14.35
N ALA A 126 2.99 -14.50 13.36
CA ALA A 126 4.41 -14.77 13.60
C ALA A 126 5.14 -13.58 14.27
N ALA A 127 4.75 -12.34 13.94
CA ALA A 127 5.30 -11.15 14.59
C ALA A 127 4.84 -11.00 16.06
N ALA A 128 3.66 -11.52 16.41
CA ALA A 128 3.15 -11.50 17.78
C ALA A 128 3.83 -12.54 18.69
N ASP A 129 4.16 -13.73 18.16
CA ASP A 129 4.80 -14.80 18.93
C ASP A 129 6.31 -14.55 19.18
N GLY A 130 6.98 -13.78 18.32
CA GLY A 130 8.41 -13.45 18.44
C GLY A 130 8.78 -12.47 19.56
N GLY A 131 7.80 -11.87 20.26
CA GLY A 131 8.01 -10.84 21.28
C GLY A 131 8.27 -11.35 22.72
N THR A 132 8.26 -12.67 22.96
CA THR A 132 8.18 -13.21 24.35
C THR A 132 9.48 -13.85 24.87
N HIS A 133 10.64 -13.71 24.21
CA HIS A 133 11.92 -14.25 24.71
C HIS A 133 13.03 -13.18 24.77
N ALA A 134 12.89 -12.21 25.67
CA ALA A 134 14.03 -11.46 26.23
C ALA A 134 13.61 -10.61 27.46
N ALA A 135 13.49 -11.22 28.65
CA ALA A 135 13.62 -10.52 29.94
C ALA A 135 13.66 -11.50 31.14
N GLY A 136 14.70 -12.32 31.19
CA GLY A 136 15.25 -12.89 32.43
C GLY A 136 16.76 -12.92 32.18
N THR A 137 17.62 -12.29 32.94
CA THR A 137 17.80 -12.38 34.39
C THR A 137 18.59 -11.17 34.87
N ASN A 138 18.34 -10.70 36.10
CA ASN A 138 19.35 -10.32 37.09
C ASN A 138 18.64 -9.93 38.39
N ASP A 139 18.44 -10.95 39.23
CA ASP A 139 18.21 -10.79 40.66
C ASP A 139 19.41 -11.43 41.38
N ALA A 140 20.11 -10.63 42.17
CA ALA A 140 20.74 -11.01 43.45
C ALA A 140 21.70 -9.91 43.91
N GLY A 141 21.48 -9.36 45.11
CA GLY A 141 22.53 -8.72 45.88
C GLY A 141 22.15 -7.43 46.60
N SER A 142 21.20 -7.49 47.53
CA SER A 142 21.12 -6.52 48.61
C SER A 142 22.23 -6.80 49.64
N ASP A 143 23.09 -5.82 49.92
CA ASP A 143 23.57 -5.58 51.28
C ASP A 143 24.34 -4.23 51.41
N GLY A 144 23.93 -3.44 52.41
CA GLY A 144 24.88 -2.80 53.30
C GLY A 144 25.31 -1.34 53.09
N VAL A 145 24.68 -0.44 53.88
CA VAL A 145 25.37 0.46 54.84
C VAL A 145 26.06 1.76 54.35
N VAL A 146 25.38 2.86 54.68
CA VAL A 146 25.76 4.19 55.26
C VAL A 146 26.88 5.08 54.68
N ALA A 147 26.49 6.36 54.59
CA ALA A 147 27.20 7.59 54.97
C ALA A 147 28.49 8.00 54.22
N GLY A 148 28.48 9.23 53.70
CA GLY A 148 29.71 9.92 53.33
C GLY A 148 29.47 11.18 52.50
N SER A 149 29.50 12.32 53.17
CA SER A 149 29.42 13.68 52.63
C SER A 149 30.48 14.04 51.58
N ALA A 150 30.21 15.18 50.93
CA ALA A 150 31.18 16.15 50.38
C ALA A 150 31.79 15.78 49.01
N VAL A 151 32.18 16.67 48.10
CA VAL A 151 32.22 18.14 47.92
C VAL A 151 32.84 18.32 46.51
N THR A 152 32.64 19.50 45.88
CA THR A 152 33.39 20.08 44.72
C THR A 152 33.30 19.38 43.35
N GLU A 153 32.79 20.04 42.31
CA GLU A 153 33.35 21.18 41.53
C GLU A 153 34.23 20.69 40.37
N SER A 154 34.19 21.45 39.26
CA SER A 154 35.01 21.36 38.03
C SER A 154 34.50 20.43 36.93
N ALA A 155 34.48 20.76 35.64
CA ALA A 155 34.58 22.01 34.88
C ALA A 155 34.41 21.62 33.40
N GLY A 156 33.93 22.55 32.57
CA GLY A 156 34.14 22.57 31.12
C GLY A 156 33.24 21.61 30.33
N GLY A 157 32.50 22.03 29.32
CA GLY A 157 32.70 23.17 28.44
C GLY A 157 32.65 22.68 26.99
N SER A 158 32.11 23.53 26.11
CA SER A 158 31.97 23.38 24.65
C SER A 158 30.71 22.64 24.21
N GLY A 159 29.79 23.24 23.44
CA GLY A 159 29.94 24.41 22.58
C GLY A 159 29.38 24.06 21.21
N ALA A 160 28.23 24.65 20.90
CA ALA A 160 27.49 24.48 19.66
C ALA A 160 28.17 25.16 18.45
N ALA A 161 28.02 24.54 17.29
CA ALA A 161 27.99 25.13 15.94
C ALA A 161 27.45 23.99 15.04
N ASP A 162 26.30 24.02 14.37
CA ASP A 162 25.57 25.01 13.57
C ASP A 162 26.34 25.68 12.43
N GLY A 163 25.71 25.66 11.24
CA GLY A 163 26.17 26.20 9.96
C GLY A 163 27.01 25.22 9.13
N GLY A 164 26.64 24.76 7.93
CA GLY A 164 25.78 25.36 6.92
C GLY A 164 26.61 26.05 5.83
N ALA A 165 26.99 25.31 4.79
CA ALA A 165 27.40 25.77 3.45
C ALA A 165 27.64 24.50 2.60
N GLY A 166 27.13 24.29 1.40
CA GLY A 166 26.82 25.25 0.36
C GLY A 166 27.73 24.95 -0.84
N LEU A 167 27.12 24.43 -1.91
CA LEU A 167 27.46 24.67 -3.31
C LEU A 167 28.90 24.39 -3.80
N ARG A 168 29.06 23.33 -4.61
CA ARG A 168 29.30 23.35 -6.07
C ARG A 168 30.08 22.12 -6.54
#